data_AF-A0A1D2M1H1-F1
#
_entry.id   AF-A0A1D2M1H1-F1
#
_cell.length_a   1.000
_cell.length_b   1.000
_cell.length_c   1.000
_cell.angle_alpha   90.00
_cell.angle_beta   90.00
_cell.angle_gamma   90.00
#
_symmetry.space_group_name_H-M   'P 1'
#
loop_
_entity.id
_entity.type
_entity.pdbx_description
1 polymer ?
#
loop_
_entity_poly.entity_id
_entity_poly.type
_entity_poly.pdbx_seq_one_letter_code
_entity_poly.pdbx_strand_id
1 'polypeptide(L)' 'MEVTYPITPLQRIQTRNHLIARVQAISFPERRRLKEGKEIQSSSPLIKLIPYIDGAGVLRVTGRLNNSPISSNIKHP' A
#
# COMPACT_ATOMS: atom_id res chain seq x y z
N MET A 1 13.59 -18.69 -30.42
CA MET A 1 14.02 -18.95 -29.03
C MET A 1 13.66 -17.72 -28.23
N GLU A 2 12.62 -17.77 -27.40
CA GLU A 2 12.32 -16.63 -26.52
C GLU A 2 13.41 -16.58 -25.45
N VAL A 3 14.18 -15.50 -25.48
CA VAL A 3 15.21 -15.24 -24.48
C VAL A 3 14.48 -14.75 -23.24
N THR A 4 14.20 -15.68 -22.32
CA THR A 4 13.63 -15.34 -21.00
C THR A 4 14.72 -14.64 -20.18
N TYR A 5 14.80 -13.32 -20.31
CA TYR A 5 15.68 -12.52 -19.45
C TYR A 5 15.27 -12.71 -17.98
N PRO A 6 16.23 -12.82 -17.04
CA PRO A 6 15.89 -12.97 -15.64
C PRO A 6 15.14 -11.73 -15.16
N ILE A 7 14.03 -11.97 -14.45
CA ILE A 7 13.22 -10.90 -13.85
C ILE A 7 14.11 -10.14 -12.86
N THR A 8 14.36 -8.86 -13.14
CA THR A 8 15.22 -8.04 -12.29
C THR A 8 14.59 -7.84 -10.90
N PRO A 9 15.38 -7.56 -9.84
CA PRO A 9 14.82 -7.25 -8.51
C PRO A 9 13.78 -6.13 -8.53
N LEU A 10 14.01 -5.08 -9.34
CA LEU A 10 13.08 -3.99 -9.51
C LEU A 10 11.76 -4.46 -10.14
N GLN A 11 11.82 -5.24 -11.21
CA GLN A 11 10.63 -5.81 -11.86
C GLN A 11 9.86 -6.73 -10.91
N ARG A 12 10.54 -7.52 -10.08
CA ARG A 12 9.89 -8.34 -9.04
C ARG A 12 9.12 -7.49 -8.03
N ILE A 13 9.72 -6.39 -7.55
CA ILE A 13 9.08 -5.48 -6.60
C ILE A 13 7.89 -4.77 -7.24
N GLN A 14 8.04 -4.25 -8.45
CA GLN A 14 6.97 -3.59 -9.20
C GLN A 14 5.80 -4.56 -9.45
N THR A 15 6.09 -5.78 -9.92
CA THR A 15 5.09 -6.81 -10.18
C THR A 15 4.35 -7.19 -8.90
N ARG A 16 5.09 -7.41 -7.79
CA ARG A 16 4.49 -7.68 -6.48
C ARG A 16 3.54 -6.57 -6.05
N ASN A 17 3.98 -5.31 -6.10
CA ASN A 17 3.16 -4.17 -5.68
C ASN A 17 1.93 -4.01 -6.58
N HIS A 18 2.07 -4.27 -7.88
CA HIS A 18 0.95 -4.24 -8.82
C HIS A 18 -0.10 -5.32 -8.48
N LEU A 19 0.33 -6.55 -8.21
CA LEU A 19 -0.57 -7.64 -7.81
C LEU A 19 -1.28 -7.32 -6.49
N ILE A 20 -0.55 -6.80 -5.49
CA ILE A 20 -1.14 -6.37 -4.21
C ILE A 20 -2.18 -5.27 -4.45
N ALA A 21 -1.82 -4.22 -5.20
CA ALA A 21 -2.73 -3.11 -5.50
C ALA A 21 -3.98 -3.57 -6.25
N ARG A 22 -3.85 -4.58 -7.12
CA ARG A 22 -4.97 -5.18 -7.86
C ARG A 22 -5.92 -5.92 -6.93
N VAL A 23 -5.41 -6.79 -6.06
CA VAL A 23 -6.24 -7.50 -5.06
C VAL A 23 -6.90 -6.50 -4.12
N GLN A 24 -6.17 -5.50 -3.64
CA GLN A 24 -6.73 -4.47 -2.76
C GLN A 24 -7.85 -3.65 -3.43
N ALA A 25 -7.78 -3.39 -4.73
CA ALA A 25 -8.85 -2.70 -5.45
C ALA A 25 -10.14 -3.50 -5.52
N ILE A 26 -10.05 -4.83 -5.45
CA ILE A 26 -11.20 -5.75 -5.43
C ILE A 26 -11.73 -5.88 -3.99
N SER A 27 -10.83 -6.01 -3.01
CA SER A 27 -11.21 -6.28 -1.62
C SER A 27 -11.60 -5.04 -0.81
N PHE A 28 -11.10 -3.85 -1.16
CA PHE A 28 -11.29 -2.60 -0.40
C PHE A 28 -11.81 -1.47 -1.30
N PRO A 29 -13.14 -1.33 -1.43
CA PRO A 29 -13.75 -0.28 -2.25
C PRO A 29 -13.34 1.15 -1.84
N GLU A 30 -13.00 1.35 -0.56
CA GLU A 30 -12.56 2.64 0.01
C GLU A 30 -11.27 3.15 -0.62
N ARG A 31 -10.45 2.24 -1.16
CA ARG A 31 -9.19 2.54 -1.85
C ARG A 31 -9.37 3.55 -2.98
N ARG A 32 -10.52 3.52 -3.68
CA ARG A 32 -10.84 4.50 -4.73
C ARG A 32 -10.88 5.92 -4.18
N ARG A 33 -11.51 6.12 -3.02
CA ARG A 33 -11.60 7.45 -2.38
C ARG A 33 -10.23 7.94 -1.96
N LEU A 34 -9.42 7.07 -1.34
CA LEU A 34 -8.05 7.41 -0.96
C LEU A 34 -7.17 7.77 -2.16
N LYS A 35 -7.33 7.09 -3.30
CA LYS A 35 -6.61 7.41 -4.55
C LYS A 35 -7.00 8.80 -5.10
N GLU A 36 -8.24 9.23 -4.86
CA GLU A 36 -8.75 10.56 -5.22
C GLU A 36 -8.41 11.64 -4.17
N GLY A 37 -7.63 11.31 -3.13
CA GLY A 37 -7.32 12.23 -2.03
C GLY A 37 -8.51 12.52 -1.12
N LYS A 38 -9.57 11.72 -1.20
CA LYS A 38 -10.79 11.87 -0.40
C LYS A 38 -10.71 11.00 0.85
N GLU A 39 -11.31 11.50 1.93
CA GLU A 39 -11.52 10.72 3.14
C GLU A 39 -12.43 9.52 2.88
N ILE A 40 -12.17 8.43 3.59
CA ILE A 40 -13.02 7.24 3.56
C ILE A 40 -14.24 7.44 4.45
N GLN A 41 -15.28 6.63 4.22
CA GLN A 41 -16.51 6.71 5.00
C GLN A 41 -16.23 6.37 6.46
N SER A 42 -16.84 7.12 7.39
CA SER A 42 -16.70 6.92 8.83
C SER A 42 -17.23 5.56 9.32
N SER A 43 -18.13 4.95 8.56
CA SER A 43 -18.64 3.59 8.79
C SER A 43 -17.64 2.49 8.42
N SER A 44 -16.64 2.78 7.59
CA SER A 44 -15.63 1.79 7.22
C SER A 44 -14.73 1.50 8.41
N PRO A 45 -14.52 0.23 8.81
CA PRO A 45 -13.59 -0.09 9.88
C PRO A 45 -12.14 0.31 9.54
N LEU A 46 -11.83 0.47 8.25
CA LEU A 46 -10.52 0.87 7.77
C LEU A 46 -10.12 2.27 8.26
N ILE A 47 -11.08 3.16 8.57
CA ILE A 47 -10.81 4.55 9.01
C ILE A 47 -9.98 4.62 10.29
N LYS A 48 -10.19 3.66 11.18
CA LYS A 48 -9.46 3.57 12.47
C LYS A 48 -7.99 3.22 12.28
N LEU A 49 -7.62 2.71 11.10
CA LEU A 49 -6.26 2.29 10.78
C LEU A 49 -5.48 3.37 10.02
N ILE A 50 -6.05 4.58 9.88
CA ILE A 50 -5.47 5.74 9.18
C ILE A 50 -4.85 5.32 7.84
N PRO A 51 -5.69 4.85 6.90
CA PRO A 51 -5.23 4.25 5.66
C PRO A 51 -4.75 5.32 4.68
N TYR A 52 -3.75 4.98 3.86
CA TYR A 52 -3.23 5.85 2.81
C TYR A 52 -2.73 5.03 1.61
N ILE A 53 -2.59 5.69 0.45
CA ILE A 53 -1.97 5.10 -0.74
C ILE A 53 -0.51 5.52 -0.75
N ASP A 54 0.42 4.57 -0.82
CA ASP A 54 1.85 4.88 -0.90
C ASP A 54 2.30 5.27 -2.33
N GLY A 55 3.57 5.62 -2.49
CA GLY A 55 4.15 5.96 -3.80
C GLY A 55 4.15 4.82 -4.82
N ALA A 56 4.01 3.56 -4.39
CA ALA A 56 3.86 2.40 -5.27
C ALA A 56 2.38 2.10 -5.61
N GLY A 57 1.45 2.94 -5.14
CA GLY A 57 0.03 2.75 -5.34
C GLY A 57 -0.54 1.63 -4.48
N VAL A 58 0.09 1.19 -3.39
CA VAL A 58 -0.43 0.15 -2.48
C VAL A 58 -1.19 0.81 -1.34
N LEU A 59 -2.36 0.27 -0.99
CA LEU A 59 -3.09 0.66 0.20
C LEU A 59 -2.30 0.19 1.41
N ARG A 60 -1.87 1.13 2.23
CA ARG A 60 -1.21 0.90 3.50
C ARG A 60 -2.07 1.44 4.63
N VAL A 61 -1.81 0.92 5.81
CA VAL A 61 -2.33 1.45 7.06
C VAL A 61 -1.16 1.90 7.89
N THR A 62 -1.32 2.99 8.63
CA THR A 62 -0.37 3.25 9.72
C THR A 62 -0.60 2.25 10.84
N GLY A 63 0.35 2.14 11.77
CA GLY A 63 0.18 1.33 12.96
C GLY A 63 1.51 0.83 13.53
N ARG A 64 1.40 0.14 14.68
CA ARG A 64 2.41 -0.50 15.57
C ARG A 64 3.63 0.36 15.96
N LEU A 65 4.21 1.11 15.03
CA LEU A 65 5.35 1.99 15.24
C LEU A 65 4.97 3.44 15.57
N ASN A 66 3.74 3.89 15.28
CA ASN A 66 3.37 5.28 15.57
C ASN A 66 3.50 5.64 17.06
N ASN A 67 3.10 4.72 17.96
CA ASN A 67 3.32 4.81 19.42
C ASN A 67 4.53 4.00 19.91
N SER A 68 5.37 3.50 19.01
CA SER A 68 6.60 2.82 19.41
C SER A 68 7.68 3.86 19.72
N PRO A 69 8.51 3.67 20.77
CA PRO A 69 9.62 4.56 21.13
C PRO A 69 10.78 4.56 20.11
N ILE A 70 10.59 3.94 18.95
CA ILE A 70 11.59 3.81 17.91
C ILE A 70 11.68 5.15 17.13
N SER A 71 12.89 5.58 16.80
CA SER A 71 13.15 6.83 16.09
C SER A 71 12.55 6.85 14.67
N SER A 72 12.21 8.05 14.19
CA SER A 72 11.58 8.31 12.88
C SER A 72 12.26 7.60 11.70
N ASN A 73 13.60 7.49 11.74
CA ASN A 73 14.41 6.84 10.70
C ASN A 73 14.16 5.33 10.53
N ILE A 74 13.55 4.67 11.53
CA ILE A 74 13.17 3.25 11.43
C ILE A 74 11.67 3.11 11.14
N LYS A 75 10.87 4.15 11.38
CA LYS A 75 9.43 4.18 11.04
C LYS A 75 9.20 4.34 9.53
N HIS A 76 10.15 4.95 8.83
CA HIS A 76 10.10 5.22 7.39
C HIS A 76 11.40 4.78 6.70
N PRO A 77 11.69 3.47 6.60
CA PRO A 77 12.81 2.97 5.81
C PRO A 77 12.59 3.17 4.31
#